data_AF-A0AA97M053-F1
#
_entry.id   AF-A0AA97M053-F1
#
_cell.length_a   1.000
_cell.length_b   1.000
_cell.length_c   1.000
_cell.angle_alpha   90.00
_cell.angle_beta   90.00
_cell.angle_gamma   90.00
#
_symmetry.space_group_name_H-M   'P 1'
#
loop_
_entity.id
_entity.type
_entity.pdbx_description
1 polymer ?
#
loop_
_entity_poly.entity_id
_entity_poly.type
_entity_poly.pdbx_seq_one_letter_code
_entity_poly.pdbx_strand_id
1 'polypeptide(L)'
;MPETWKTVPQPPAVAALPTNTAGLPVPWNASWTTAPERVRHQVGLGLVLDCDCVHGTPRYGEQCMRRQRQAMVERRCGLCGQAIAPTDTVVFYGSPAQAPLFIEPPTHPSCMAYAARVCPRLAEHAGVSVVFLSRDYRLLQRRALTADPQDMADHGLFDLDDPLARLAGVLDFYVAVPTAPEIVPVTGWLATRAPRLP
;
A
#
# COMPACT_ATOMS: atom_id res chain seq x y z
N MET A 1 -21.10 4.34 0.62
CA MET A 1 -20.08 4.23 -0.45
C MET A 1 -20.79 4.45 -1.78
N PRO A 2 -20.26 5.25 -2.73
CA PRO A 2 -20.86 5.40 -4.05
C PRO A 2 -20.98 4.06 -4.76
N GLU A 3 -22.08 3.81 -5.49
CA GLU A 3 -22.28 2.54 -6.22
C GLU A 3 -21.50 2.44 -7.53
N THR A 4 -20.69 3.45 -7.86
CA THR A 4 -19.92 3.53 -9.12
C THR A 4 -19.00 2.32 -9.32
N TRP A 5 -18.57 1.66 -8.24
CA TRP A 5 -17.77 0.44 -8.33
C TRP A 5 -18.50 -0.71 -9.03
N LYS A 6 -19.84 -0.74 -9.02
CA LYS A 6 -20.63 -1.79 -9.70
C LYS A 6 -20.56 -1.70 -11.22
N THR A 7 -20.24 -0.52 -11.76
CA THR A 7 -20.19 -0.26 -13.21
C THR A 7 -18.77 -0.17 -13.76
N VAL A 8 -17.75 -0.10 -12.89
CA VAL A 8 -16.35 -0.15 -13.30
C VAL A 8 -15.91 -1.61 -13.39
N PRO A 9 -15.43 -2.08 -14.56
CA PRO A 9 -14.99 -3.46 -14.66
C PRO A 9 -13.82 -3.78 -13.73
N GLN A 10 -13.89 -4.93 -13.09
CA GLN A 10 -12.89 -5.37 -12.12
C GLN A 10 -11.78 -6.15 -12.83
N PRO A 11 -10.49 -5.84 -12.59
CA PRO A 11 -9.42 -6.73 -12.99
C PRO A 11 -9.66 -8.15 -12.44
N PRO A 12 -9.36 -9.24 -13.18
CA PRO A 12 -9.72 -10.59 -12.74
C PRO A 12 -9.17 -10.96 -11.36
N ALA A 13 -7.94 -10.52 -11.06
CA ALA A 13 -7.31 -10.74 -9.77
C ALA A 13 -8.00 -9.99 -8.62
N VAL A 14 -8.63 -8.83 -8.90
CA VAL A 14 -9.40 -8.06 -7.93
C VAL A 14 -10.79 -8.68 -7.74
N ALA A 15 -11.43 -9.16 -8.81
CA ALA A 15 -12.72 -9.84 -8.75
C ALA A 15 -12.68 -11.15 -7.95
N ALA A 16 -11.51 -11.78 -7.85
CA ALA A 16 -11.29 -13.00 -7.06
C ALA A 16 -11.06 -12.75 -5.55
N LEU A 17 -11.01 -11.49 -5.11
CA LEU A 17 -10.80 -11.16 -3.69
C LEU A 17 -12.08 -11.41 -2.88
N PRO A 18 -11.97 -11.66 -1.56
CA PRO A 18 -13.12 -11.62 -0.67
C PRO A 18 -13.85 -10.29 -0.78
N THR A 19 -15.18 -10.33 -0.71
CA THR A 19 -16.02 -9.12 -0.77
C THR A 19 -16.61 -8.76 0.58
N ASN A 20 -16.95 -7.50 0.78
CA ASN A 20 -17.82 -7.11 1.91
C ASN A 20 -19.28 -7.53 1.64
N THR A 21 -20.17 -7.19 2.59
CA THR A 21 -21.61 -7.47 2.50
C THR A 21 -22.32 -6.80 1.31
N ALA A 22 -21.74 -5.75 0.73
CA ALA A 22 -22.25 -5.08 -0.46
C ALA A 22 -21.70 -5.68 -1.77
N GLY A 23 -20.85 -6.71 -1.71
CA GLY A 23 -20.22 -7.32 -2.88
C GLY A 23 -18.97 -6.57 -3.40
N LEU A 24 -18.50 -5.55 -2.69
CA LEU A 24 -17.28 -4.83 -3.07
C LEU A 24 -16.04 -5.66 -2.69
N PRO A 25 -15.08 -5.87 -3.61
CA PRO A 25 -13.80 -6.50 -3.30
C PRO A 25 -13.03 -5.75 -2.20
N VAL A 26 -12.53 -6.50 -1.22
CA VAL A 26 -11.70 -5.98 -0.14
C VAL A 26 -10.23 -6.05 -0.58
N PRO A 27 -9.46 -4.95 -0.55
CA PRO A 27 -8.03 -4.96 -0.83
C PRO A 27 -7.29 -6.02 -0.03
N TRP A 28 -6.34 -6.71 -0.66
CA TRP A 28 -5.58 -7.78 -0.04
C TRP A 28 -4.82 -7.28 1.20
N ASN A 29 -4.22 -6.08 1.14
CA ASN A 29 -3.52 -5.50 2.28
C ASN A 29 -4.44 -4.88 3.35
N ALA A 30 -5.77 -4.90 3.20
CA ALA A 30 -6.67 -4.33 4.19
C ALA A 30 -6.54 -5.03 5.55
N SER A 31 -6.72 -4.28 6.64
CA SER A 31 -6.84 -4.85 7.98
C SER A 31 -8.19 -5.56 8.16
N TRP A 32 -8.18 -6.71 8.84
CA TRP A 32 -9.38 -7.54 9.11
C TRP A 32 -9.71 -7.66 10.60
N THR A 33 -8.95 -6.98 11.47
CA THR A 33 -9.11 -7.06 12.91
C THR A 33 -9.49 -5.71 13.50
N THR A 34 -10.34 -5.73 14.53
CA THR A 34 -10.62 -4.59 15.40
C THR A 34 -9.73 -4.57 16.64
N ALA A 35 -8.94 -5.64 16.86
CA ALA A 35 -8.00 -5.67 17.96
C ALA A 35 -6.91 -4.60 17.75
N PRO A 36 -6.45 -3.95 18.82
CA PRO A 36 -5.35 -3.00 18.73
C PRO A 36 -4.08 -3.70 18.26
N GLU A 37 -3.27 -2.95 17.54
CA GLU A 37 -1.92 -3.35 17.16
C GLU A 37 -1.08 -3.56 18.42
N ARG A 38 -0.09 -4.45 18.33
CA ARG A 38 0.75 -4.85 19.46
C ARG A 38 2.21 -4.78 19.07
N VAL A 39 3.04 -4.26 19.96
CA VAL A 39 4.48 -4.37 19.82
C VAL A 39 4.91 -5.79 20.17
N ARG A 40 5.66 -6.42 19.27
CA ARG A 40 6.22 -7.77 19.45
C ARG A 40 7.69 -7.78 19.07
N HIS A 41 8.46 -8.65 19.71
CA HIS A 41 9.81 -8.93 19.28
C HIS A 41 9.81 -10.02 18.20
N GLN A 42 10.41 -9.75 17.04
CA GLN A 42 10.60 -10.71 15.96
C GLN A 42 12.09 -10.91 15.69
N VAL A 43 12.52 -12.18 15.61
CA VAL A 43 13.90 -12.53 15.30
C VAL A 43 14.32 -11.90 13.97
N GLY A 44 15.46 -11.21 13.97
CA GLY A 44 15.99 -10.48 12.80
C GLY A 44 15.50 -9.03 12.70
N LEU A 45 14.23 -8.76 13.01
CA LEU A 45 13.63 -7.42 12.86
C LEU A 45 13.62 -6.56 14.14
N GLY A 46 13.84 -7.17 15.30
CA GLY A 46 13.74 -6.49 16.60
C GLY A 46 12.29 -6.24 17.00
N LEU A 47 11.99 -5.09 17.59
CA LEU A 47 10.62 -4.71 17.90
C LEU A 47 9.86 -4.34 16.61
N VAL A 48 8.67 -4.91 16.45
CA VAL A 48 7.77 -4.67 15.32
C VAL A 48 6.36 -4.39 15.83
N LEU A 49 5.63 -3.54 15.12
CA LEU A 49 4.20 -3.38 15.31
C LEU A 49 3.49 -4.48 14.51
N ASP A 50 2.69 -5.26 15.22
CA ASP A 50 2.07 -6.46 14.69
C ASP A 50 0.55 -6.45 14.91
N CYS A 51 -0.16 -7.23 14.10
CA CYS A 51 -1.61 -7.37 14.19
C CYS A 51 -2.01 -8.84 14.13
N ASP A 52 -3.01 -9.19 14.93
CA ASP A 52 -3.65 -10.51 14.91
C ASP A 52 -4.79 -10.56 13.88
N CYS A 53 -4.48 -10.13 12.65
CA CYS A 53 -5.43 -10.21 11.54
C CYS A 53 -5.73 -11.67 11.20
N VAL A 54 -6.85 -12.17 11.73
CA VAL A 54 -7.57 -13.36 11.29
C VAL A 54 -8.87 -12.90 10.62
N HIS A 55 -9.38 -13.69 9.66
CA HIS A 55 -10.59 -13.37 8.90
C HIS A 55 -11.71 -12.79 9.80
N GLY A 56 -12.29 -11.65 9.40
CA GLY A 56 -13.18 -10.84 10.24
C GLY A 56 -13.91 -9.73 9.47
N THR A 57 -14.14 -8.57 10.09
CA THR A 57 -14.70 -7.40 9.39
C THR A 57 -13.56 -6.53 8.86
N PRO A 58 -13.50 -6.26 7.54
CA PRO A 58 -12.42 -5.46 6.98
C PRO A 58 -12.55 -3.99 7.38
N ARG A 59 -11.42 -3.36 7.72
CA ARG A 59 -11.29 -1.92 7.99
C ARG A 59 -10.74 -1.24 6.75
N TYR A 60 -11.62 -0.58 6.01
CA TYR A 60 -11.22 0.17 4.81
C TYR A 60 -10.40 1.39 5.18
N GLY A 61 -9.35 1.67 4.40
CA GLY A 61 -8.41 2.77 4.67
C GLY A 61 -7.32 2.41 5.67
N GLU A 62 -7.33 1.21 6.24
CA GLU A 62 -6.29 0.72 7.12
C GLU A 62 -5.58 -0.48 6.52
N GLN A 63 -4.26 -0.50 6.66
CA GLN A 63 -3.42 -1.58 6.17
C GLN A 63 -3.09 -2.56 7.28
N CYS A 64 -3.19 -3.85 6.98
CA CYS A 64 -2.59 -4.90 7.78
C CYS A 64 -1.07 -4.78 7.69
N MET A 65 -0.40 -4.40 8.78
CA MET A 65 1.05 -4.14 8.79
C MET A 65 1.88 -5.35 8.34
N ARG A 66 1.44 -6.57 8.68
CA ARG A 66 2.07 -7.80 8.20
C ARG A 66 2.00 -7.93 6.69
N ARG A 67 0.81 -7.74 6.10
CA ARG A 67 0.58 -7.84 4.66
C ARG A 67 1.25 -6.67 3.91
N GLN A 68 1.27 -5.49 4.50
CA GLN A 68 2.02 -4.34 3.97
C GLN A 68 3.51 -4.69 3.84
N ARG A 69 4.15 -5.12 4.92
CA ARG A 69 5.58 -5.47 4.92
C ARG A 69 5.88 -6.61 3.96
N GLN A 70 5.00 -7.61 3.92
CA GLN A 70 5.08 -8.72 2.97
C GLN A 70 5.01 -8.22 1.52
N ALA A 71 4.02 -7.39 1.17
CA ALA A 71 3.87 -6.87 -0.18
C ALA A 71 5.09 -6.04 -0.62
N MET A 72 5.66 -5.27 0.28
CA MET A 72 6.85 -4.47 -0.01
C MET A 72 8.05 -5.36 -0.34
N VAL A 73 8.38 -6.33 0.52
CA VAL A 73 9.56 -7.21 0.35
C VAL A 73 9.39 -8.21 -0.80
N GLU A 74 8.22 -8.82 -0.91
CA GLU A 74 7.94 -9.85 -1.92
C GLU A 74 7.44 -9.27 -3.25
N ARG A 75 7.47 -7.93 -3.41
CA ARG A 75 7.00 -7.20 -4.59
C ARG A 75 5.60 -7.65 -5.03
N ARG A 76 4.65 -7.59 -4.11
CA ARG A 76 3.24 -7.96 -4.35
C ARG A 76 2.38 -6.71 -4.46
N CYS A 77 1.35 -6.80 -5.29
CA CYS A 77 0.37 -5.75 -5.44
C CYS A 77 -0.40 -5.53 -4.13
N GLY A 78 -0.38 -4.31 -3.59
CA GLY A 78 -1.12 -3.97 -2.38
C GLY A 78 -2.64 -4.23 -2.49
N LEU A 79 -3.18 -4.13 -3.71
CA LEU A 79 -4.61 -4.33 -3.96
C LEU A 79 -4.99 -5.81 -4.11
N CYS A 80 -4.43 -6.53 -5.09
CA CYS A 80 -4.85 -7.91 -5.39
C CYS A 80 -3.99 -8.98 -4.69
N GLY A 81 -2.86 -8.59 -4.09
CA GLY A 81 -1.93 -9.50 -3.44
C GLY A 81 -1.11 -10.36 -4.41
N GLN A 82 -1.31 -10.31 -5.72
CA GLN A 82 -0.47 -11.10 -6.64
C GLN A 82 0.93 -10.49 -6.75
N ALA A 83 1.93 -11.34 -7.00
CA ALA A 83 3.28 -10.87 -7.29
C ALA A 83 3.29 -9.99 -8.56
N ILE A 84 4.13 -8.96 -8.55
CA ILE A 84 4.42 -8.12 -9.71
C ILE A 84 5.77 -8.58 -10.24
N ALA A 85 5.87 -8.95 -11.52
CA ALA A 85 7.14 -9.43 -12.04
C ALA A 85 8.23 -8.35 -11.90
N PRO A 86 9.51 -8.73 -11.70
CA PRO A 86 10.59 -7.75 -11.59
C PRO A 86 10.73 -6.84 -12.81
N THR A 87 10.35 -7.33 -13.99
CA THR A 87 10.38 -6.59 -15.26
C THR A 87 9.17 -5.68 -15.46
N ASP A 88 8.10 -5.88 -14.70
CA ASP A 88 6.85 -5.16 -14.87
C ASP A 88 6.89 -3.81 -14.15
N THR A 89 6.19 -2.84 -14.72
CA THR A 89 5.98 -1.53 -14.10
C THR A 89 5.07 -1.66 -12.88
N VAL A 90 5.49 -1.09 -11.76
CA VAL A 90 4.68 -0.84 -10.57
C VAL A 90 4.13 0.59 -10.59
N VAL A 91 2.99 0.77 -9.93
CA VAL A 91 2.37 2.08 -9.73
C VAL A 91 2.26 2.39 -8.24
N PHE A 92 2.75 3.57 -7.87
CA PHE A 92 2.45 4.21 -6.59
C PHE A 92 1.54 5.41 -6.82
N TYR A 93 0.63 5.66 -5.88
CA TYR A 93 -0.29 6.79 -5.90
C TYR A 93 0.08 7.77 -4.80
N GLY A 94 0.12 9.06 -5.09
CA GLY A 94 0.37 10.07 -4.06
C GLY A 94 0.24 11.48 -4.59
N SER A 95 0.76 12.43 -3.83
CA SER A 95 0.92 13.82 -4.26
C SER A 95 2.39 14.12 -4.58
N PRO A 96 2.68 15.13 -5.43
CA PRO A 96 4.06 15.56 -5.69
C PRO A 96 4.82 15.95 -4.41
N ALA A 97 4.13 16.46 -3.39
CA ALA A 97 4.73 16.89 -2.12
C ALA A 97 5.15 15.73 -1.19
N GLN A 98 4.54 14.55 -1.36
CA GLN A 98 4.86 13.34 -0.58
C GLN A 98 5.97 12.49 -1.23
N ALA A 99 6.37 12.82 -2.45
CA ALA A 99 7.38 12.08 -3.18
C ALA A 99 8.77 12.22 -2.53
N PRO A 100 9.62 11.19 -2.57
CA PRO A 100 9.41 9.87 -3.19
C PRO A 100 9.13 8.76 -2.16
N LEU A 101 8.47 9.04 -1.03
CA LEU A 101 8.33 8.07 0.08
C LEU A 101 6.90 7.48 0.13
N PHE A 102 6.76 6.17 -0.06
CA PHE A 102 5.46 5.49 -0.09
C PHE A 102 5.35 4.39 0.97
N ILE A 103 4.40 4.55 1.89
CA ILE A 103 4.01 3.50 2.86
C ILE A 103 3.05 2.49 2.20
N GLU A 104 2.21 2.94 1.26
CA GLU A 104 1.34 2.04 0.49
C GLU A 104 2.19 1.13 -0.43
N PRO A 105 1.95 -0.20 -0.44
CA PRO A 105 2.65 -1.11 -1.34
C PRO A 105 2.46 -0.75 -2.82
N PRO A 106 3.40 -1.16 -3.70
CA PRO A 106 3.23 -1.00 -5.13
C PRO A 106 1.97 -1.73 -5.60
N THR A 107 1.46 -1.34 -6.76
CA THR A 107 0.31 -2.00 -7.39
C THR A 107 0.57 -2.27 -8.87
N HIS A 108 -0.13 -3.27 -9.43
CA HIS A 108 -0.21 -3.39 -10.89
C HIS A 108 -0.91 -2.16 -11.48
N PRO A 109 -0.54 -1.74 -12.70
CA PRO A 109 -1.20 -0.61 -13.36
C PRO A 109 -2.73 -0.76 -13.50
N SER A 110 -3.22 -1.96 -13.83
CA SER A 110 -4.68 -2.23 -13.92
C SER A 110 -5.38 -2.17 -12.56
N CYS A 111 -4.71 -2.65 -11.51
CA CYS A 111 -5.21 -2.59 -10.14
C CYS A 111 -5.33 -1.13 -9.65
N MET A 112 -4.31 -0.31 -9.88
CA MET A 112 -4.39 1.12 -9.54
C MET A 112 -5.44 1.85 -10.36
N ALA A 113 -5.57 1.54 -11.65
CA ALA A 113 -6.57 2.15 -12.52
C ALA A 113 -8.00 1.86 -12.03
N TYR A 114 -8.25 0.64 -11.57
CA TYR A 114 -9.50 0.29 -10.90
C TYR A 114 -9.66 1.05 -9.59
N ALA A 115 -8.68 0.99 -8.69
CA ALA A 115 -8.73 1.64 -7.37
C ALA A 115 -9.00 3.15 -7.46
N ALA A 116 -8.33 3.85 -8.38
CA ALA A 116 -8.50 5.29 -8.59
C ALA A 116 -9.92 5.67 -9.09
N ARG A 117 -10.65 4.73 -9.70
CA ARG A 117 -12.04 4.94 -10.18
C ARG A 117 -13.08 4.61 -9.12
N VAL A 118 -12.80 3.65 -8.23
CA VAL A 118 -13.80 3.12 -7.29
C VAL A 118 -13.61 3.57 -5.84
N CYS A 119 -12.39 3.90 -5.43
CA CYS A 119 -12.10 4.37 -4.08
C CYS A 119 -12.53 5.84 -3.94
N PRO A 120 -13.49 6.19 -3.07
CA PRO A 120 -13.95 7.56 -2.94
C PRO A 120 -12.83 8.53 -2.56
N ARG A 121 -11.91 8.09 -1.69
CA ARG A 121 -10.77 8.92 -1.25
C ARG A 121 -9.80 9.19 -2.39
N LEU A 122 -9.49 8.20 -3.22
CA LEU A 122 -8.61 8.41 -4.37
C LEU A 122 -9.31 9.29 -5.42
N ALA A 123 -10.58 9.02 -5.72
CA ALA A 123 -11.34 9.80 -6.69
C ALA A 123 -11.46 11.28 -6.28
N GLU A 124 -11.73 11.56 -5.00
CA GLU A 124 -11.78 12.92 -4.42
C GLU A 124 -10.48 13.71 -4.67
N HIS A 125 -9.32 13.04 -4.59
CA HIS A 125 -8.01 13.68 -4.71
C HIS A 125 -7.40 13.58 -6.11
N ALA A 126 -8.08 12.96 -7.08
CA ALA A 126 -7.53 12.66 -8.40
C ALA A 126 -7.02 13.91 -9.15
N GLY A 127 -7.65 15.07 -8.94
CA GLY A 127 -7.26 16.33 -9.59
C GLY A 127 -5.92 16.92 -9.13
N VAL A 128 -5.44 16.52 -7.95
CA VAL A 128 -4.17 16.99 -7.36
C VAL A 128 -3.15 15.87 -7.15
N SER A 129 -3.53 14.64 -7.48
CA SER A 129 -2.70 13.45 -7.29
C SER A 129 -1.96 13.08 -8.56
N VAL A 130 -0.84 12.40 -8.38
CA VAL A 130 0.00 11.84 -9.44
C VAL A 130 0.19 10.35 -9.20
N VAL A 131 0.48 9.63 -10.28
CA VAL A 131 1.04 8.28 -10.21
C VAL A 131 2.54 8.32 -10.46
N PHE A 132 3.27 7.47 -9.74
CA PHE A 132 4.69 7.22 -9.94
C PHE A 132 4.82 5.86 -10.59
N LEU A 133 5.22 5.85 -11.85
CA LEU A 133 5.46 4.65 -12.64
C LEU A 133 6.94 4.31 -12.54
N SER A 134 7.26 3.12 -12.05
CA SER A 134 8.64 2.66 -11.96
C SER A 134 8.74 1.17 -12.23
N ARG A 135 9.91 0.69 -12.68
CA ARG A 135 10.20 -0.75 -12.69
C ARG A 135 10.85 -1.21 -11.39
N ASP A 136 11.45 -0.31 -10.63
CA ASP A 136 12.19 -0.68 -9.43
C ASP A 136 11.98 0.32 -8.29
N TYR A 137 12.22 -0.14 -7.07
CA TYR A 137 12.17 0.69 -5.88
C TYR A 137 13.10 0.11 -4.81
N ARG A 138 13.75 1.00 -4.06
CA ARG A 138 14.45 0.61 -2.84
C ARG A 138 13.48 0.61 -1.66
N LEU A 139 13.78 -0.17 -0.64
CA LEU A 139 13.01 -0.22 0.60
C LEU A 139 13.78 0.39 1.75
N LEU A 140 13.04 1.09 2.60
CA LEU A 140 13.48 1.60 3.88
C LEU A 140 12.63 1.01 4.99
N GLN A 141 13.22 0.85 6.17
CA GLN A 141 12.52 0.58 7.42
C GLN A 141 12.02 1.91 7.99
N ARG A 142 10.72 2.02 8.24
CA ARG A 142 10.17 3.09 9.08
C ARG A 142 10.07 2.57 10.50
N ARG A 143 10.62 3.31 11.46
CA ARG A 143 10.61 2.92 12.86
C ARG A 143 10.11 4.06 13.73
N ALA A 144 9.09 3.79 14.53
CA ALA A 144 8.66 4.69 15.59
C ALA A 144 9.74 4.76 16.67
N LEU A 145 10.27 5.96 16.92
CA LEU A 145 11.36 6.20 17.87
C LEU A 145 10.85 6.50 19.29
N THR A 146 9.58 6.88 19.41
CA THR A 146 8.93 7.12 20.69
C THR A 146 8.07 5.93 21.10
N ALA A 147 7.88 5.78 22.42
CA ALA A 147 7.05 4.72 22.99
C ALA A 147 5.55 5.02 22.89
N ASP A 148 5.16 6.25 22.50
CA ASP A 148 3.76 6.61 22.26
C ASP A 148 3.42 6.31 20.79
N PRO A 149 2.65 5.24 20.50
CA PRO A 149 2.26 4.91 19.14
C PRO A 149 1.27 5.92 18.53
N GLN A 150 0.71 6.84 19.34
CA GLN A 150 -0.14 7.94 18.85
C GLN A 150 0.68 9.16 18.44
N ASP A 151 1.94 9.26 18.90
CA ASP A 151 2.85 10.33 18.49
C ASP A 151 3.46 9.99 17.13
N MET A 152 2.70 10.27 16.08
CA MET A 152 3.10 10.02 14.70
C MET A 152 4.31 10.85 14.25
N ALA A 153 4.79 11.81 15.04
CA ALA A 153 5.76 12.80 14.62
C ALA A 153 7.21 12.29 14.58
N ASP A 154 7.56 11.23 15.33
CA ASP A 154 8.97 10.82 15.45
C ASP A 154 9.23 9.43 14.86
N HIS A 155 9.45 9.41 13.55
CA HIS A 155 9.84 8.20 12.82
C HIS A 155 11.22 8.36 12.20
N GLY A 156 12.09 7.38 12.47
CA GLY A 156 13.33 7.21 11.75
C GLY A 156 13.15 6.39 10.48
N LEU A 157 13.88 6.73 9.43
CA LEU A 157 14.01 5.93 8.21
C LEU A 157 15.42 5.33 8.14
N PHE A 158 15.49 4.03 7.96
CA PHE A 158 16.75 3.28 7.90
C PHE A 158 16.77 2.42 6.64
N ASP A 159 17.95 2.15 6.08
CA ASP A 159 18.06 1.20 4.98
C ASP A 159 17.59 -0.20 5.41
N LEU A 160 17.07 -0.99 4.47
CA LEU A 160 16.49 -2.31 4.78
C LEU A 160 17.50 -3.24 5.47
N ASP A 161 18.78 -3.12 5.13
CA ASP A 161 19.86 -3.96 5.64
C ASP A 161 20.66 -3.31 6.78
N ASP A 162 20.23 -2.16 7.29
CA ASP A 162 20.93 -1.47 8.37
C ASP A 162 20.86 -2.30 9.68
N PRO A 163 22.01 -2.78 10.22
CA PRO A 163 22.04 -3.62 11.41
C PRO A 163 21.66 -2.88 12.69
N LEU A 164 21.72 -1.54 12.70
CA LEU A 164 21.37 -0.69 13.83
C LEU A 164 19.88 -0.33 13.85
N ALA A 165 19.18 -0.42 12.72
CA ALA A 165 17.76 -0.09 12.62
C ALA A 165 16.94 -0.82 13.69
N ARG A 166 17.17 -2.13 13.86
CA ARG A 166 16.46 -2.97 14.85
C ARG A 166 16.62 -2.55 16.31
N LEU A 167 17.62 -1.72 16.61
CA LEU A 167 17.89 -1.17 17.94
C LEU A 167 17.27 0.21 18.14
N ALA A 168 16.87 0.89 17.06
CA ALA A 168 16.46 2.30 17.10
C ALA A 168 14.99 2.50 17.51
N GLY A 169 14.12 1.51 17.28
CA GLY A 169 12.69 1.68 17.56
C GLY A 169 11.82 0.54 17.04
N VAL A 170 10.51 0.73 17.08
CA VAL A 170 9.51 -0.26 16.66
C VAL A 170 9.26 -0.14 15.15
N LEU A 171 9.53 -1.20 14.39
CA LEU A 171 9.23 -1.28 12.96
C LEU A 171 7.73 -1.37 12.72
N ASP A 172 7.14 -0.37 12.09
CA ASP A 172 5.73 -0.37 11.71
C ASP A 172 5.54 -0.79 10.25
N PHE A 173 6.14 -0.08 9.30
CA PHE A 173 5.98 -0.29 7.88
C PHE A 173 7.33 -0.26 7.16
N TYR A 174 7.36 -0.84 5.97
CA TYR A 174 8.40 -0.50 5.00
C TYR A 174 7.95 0.68 4.15
N VAL A 175 8.92 1.50 3.74
CA VAL A 175 8.72 2.65 2.84
C VAL A 175 9.41 2.35 1.53
N ALA A 176 8.65 2.35 0.44
CA ALA A 176 9.19 2.24 -0.91
C ALA A 176 9.65 3.61 -1.41
N VAL A 177 10.80 3.62 -2.06
CA VAL A 177 11.33 4.77 -2.79
C VAL A 177 11.57 4.37 -4.24
N PRO A 178 10.65 4.74 -5.16
CA PRO A 178 10.77 4.40 -6.57
C PRO A 178 12.06 4.91 -7.19
N THR A 179 12.73 4.08 -7.98
CA THR A 179 13.95 4.44 -8.71
C THR A 179 13.60 5.11 -10.03
N ALA A 180 14.03 6.36 -10.21
CA ALA A 180 13.79 7.16 -11.43
C ALA A 180 12.33 7.08 -11.93
N PRO A 181 11.32 7.37 -11.08
CA PRO A 181 9.93 7.22 -11.48
C PRO A 181 9.56 8.22 -12.55
N GLU A 182 8.74 7.78 -13.49
CA GLU A 182 7.97 8.70 -14.31
C GLU A 182 6.74 9.16 -13.51
N ILE A 183 6.55 10.48 -13.40
CA ILE A 183 5.49 11.10 -12.61
C ILE A 183 4.42 11.65 -13.56
N VAL A 184 3.17 11.20 -13.40
CA VAL A 184 2.07 11.55 -14.31
C VAL A 184 0.83 11.95 -13.50
N PRO A 185 0.14 13.06 -13.83
CA PRO A 185 -1.15 13.38 -13.23
C PRO A 185 -2.13 12.21 -13.35
N VAL A 186 -2.83 11.87 -12.27
CA VAL A 186 -3.75 10.71 -12.23
C VAL A 186 -4.80 10.81 -13.33
N THR A 187 -5.39 11.98 -13.52
CA THR A 187 -6.43 12.20 -14.55
C THR A 187 -5.90 11.97 -15.96
N GLY A 188 -4.71 12.50 -16.28
CA GLY A 188 -4.05 12.29 -17.56
C GLY A 188 -3.66 10.83 -17.79
N TRP A 189 -3.12 10.17 -16.76
CA TRP A 189 -2.79 8.75 -16.79
C TRP A 189 -4.03 7.89 -17.04
N LEU A 190 -5.13 8.10 -16.29
CA LEU A 190 -6.38 7.35 -16.46
C LEU A 190 -7.03 7.55 -17.84
N ALA A 191 -6.89 8.74 -18.44
CA ALA A 191 -7.49 9.06 -19.72
C ALA A 191 -6.74 8.43 -20.91
N THR A 192 -5.41 8.30 -20.82
CA THR A 192 -4.58 8.03 -22.02
C THR A 192 -3.62 6.85 -21.88
N ARG A 193 -3.30 6.40 -20.67
CA ARG A 193 -2.16 5.49 -20.43
C ARG A 193 -2.46 4.31 -19.51
N ALA A 194 -3.42 4.45 -18.60
CA ALA A 194 -3.84 3.36 -17.73
C ALA A 194 -4.34 2.18 -18.59
N PRO A 195 -4.05 0.92 -18.21
CA PRO A 195 -4.60 -0.22 -18.90
C PRO A 195 -6.12 -0.15 -18.97
N ARG A 196 -6.69 -0.57 -20.09
CA ARG A 196 -8.14 -0.77 -20.18
C ARG A 196 -8.52 -1.87 -19.21
N LEU A 197 -9.54 -1.59 -18.40
CA LEU A 197 -10.17 -2.58 -17.54
C LEU A 197 -11.00 -3.52 -18.44
N PRO A 198 -11.10 -4.81 -18.09
CA PRO A 198 -11.70 -5.85 -18.94
C PRO A 198 -13.20 -5.66 -19.22
#